data_AF-A0AAD9UNE1-F1
#
_entry.id   AF-A0AAD9UNE1-F1
#
_cell.length_a   1.000
_cell.length_b   1.000
_cell.length_c   1.000
_cell.angle_alpha   90.00
_cell.angle_beta   90.00
_cell.angle_gamma   90.00
#
_symmetry.space_group_name_H-M   'P 1'
#
loop_
_entity.id
_entity.type
_entity.pdbx_description
1 polymer ?
#
loop_
_entity_poly.entity_id
_entity_poly.type
_entity_poly.pdbx_seq_one_letter_code
_entity_poly.pdbx_strand_id
1 'polypeptide(L)'
;MDSIEKLVEGFDKLDGFSKPSADILEGILLRNDVKLSTQLRALYYCRDLDIGDCTRILKAALNIHFDTFLRHEIAYVLGQAGCVDAGDVLANLLFDINEDPMVRHEAAEALAALGDTKYIELVKLLSVNVMV
;
A
#
# COMPACT_ATOMS: atom_id res chain seq x y z
N MET A 1 17.25 22.54 9.51
CA MET A 1 16.48 21.34 9.15
C MET A 1 15.51 21.70 8.08
N ASP A 2 15.58 20.95 6.98
CA ASP A 2 14.57 20.98 5.93
C ASP A 2 13.19 20.66 6.52
N SER A 3 12.11 21.11 5.86
CA SER A 3 10.73 20.87 6.33
C SER A 3 10.43 19.38 6.54
N ILE A 4 11.14 18.50 5.82
CA ILE A 4 10.96 17.06 5.86
C ILE A 4 11.74 16.38 6.94
N GLU A 5 12.98 16.80 7.20
CA GLU A 5 13.71 16.31 8.36
C GLU A 5 12.91 16.54 9.64
N LYS A 6 12.22 17.70 9.76
CA LYS A 6 11.35 17.99 10.92
C LYS A 6 10.11 17.10 10.96
N LEU A 7 9.50 16.83 9.81
CA LEU A 7 8.34 15.93 9.71
C LEU A 7 8.74 14.51 10.14
N VAL A 8 9.84 13.98 9.59
CA VAL A 8 10.37 12.65 9.89
C VAL A 8 10.77 12.56 11.36
N GLU A 9 11.50 13.54 11.90
CA GLU A 9 11.89 13.52 13.31
C GLU A 9 10.68 13.56 14.26
N GLY A 10 9.65 14.34 13.91
CA GLY A 10 8.39 14.37 14.65
C GLY A 10 7.65 13.02 14.60
N PHE A 11 7.59 12.42 13.41
CA PHE A 11 6.96 11.12 13.20
C PHE A 11 7.70 9.97 13.90
N ASP A 12 9.04 9.96 13.87
CA ASP A 12 9.84 8.93 14.50
C ASP A 12 9.67 8.90 16.03
N LYS A 13 9.35 10.05 16.64
CA LYS A 13 9.06 10.19 18.08
C LYS A 13 7.67 9.70 18.51
N LEU A 14 6.78 9.39 17.56
CA LEU A 14 5.47 8.82 17.89
C LEU A 14 5.63 7.47 18.59
N ASP A 15 4.64 7.07 19.37
CA ASP A 15 4.58 5.79 20.05
C ASP A 15 3.43 4.91 19.52
N GLY A 16 3.23 3.73 20.12
CA GLY A 16 2.18 2.80 19.72
C GLY A 16 0.75 3.26 20.00
N PHE A 17 0.55 4.36 20.73
CA PHE A 17 -0.76 4.93 21.02
C PHE A 17 -1.07 6.16 20.16
N SER A 18 -0.08 6.63 19.41
CA SER A 18 -0.18 7.79 18.53
C SER A 18 -1.10 7.51 17.34
N LYS A 19 -1.83 8.54 16.91
CA LYS A 19 -2.70 8.52 15.72
C LYS A 19 -2.30 9.67 14.79
N PRO A 20 -1.24 9.50 13.99
CA PRO A 20 -0.83 10.53 13.03
C PRO A 20 -1.96 10.84 12.03
N SER A 21 -2.08 12.09 11.61
CA SER A 21 -3.08 12.49 10.61
C SER A 21 -2.71 11.96 9.22
N ALA A 22 -3.70 11.89 8.34
CA ALA A 22 -3.53 11.57 6.93
C ALA A 22 -2.42 12.41 6.27
N ASP A 23 -2.40 13.74 6.53
CA ASP A 23 -1.38 14.64 6.00
C ASP A 23 0.06 14.26 6.38
N ILE A 24 0.27 13.82 7.63
CA ILE A 24 1.60 13.38 8.11
C ILE A 24 1.99 12.11 7.37
N LEU A 25 1.08 11.13 7.30
CA LEU A 25 1.35 9.84 6.67
C LEU A 25 1.61 9.99 5.17
N GLU A 26 0.83 10.82 4.49
CA GLU A 26 1.02 11.19 3.09
C GLU A 26 2.37 11.89 2.87
N GLY A 27 2.70 12.85 3.73
CA GLY A 27 3.97 13.58 3.66
C GLY A 27 5.20 12.69 3.83
N ILE A 28 5.06 11.54 4.50
CA ILE A 28 6.11 10.52 4.66
C ILE A 28 6.09 9.50 3.51
N LEU A 29 4.92 8.99 3.13
CA LEU A 29 4.79 7.93 2.14
C LEU A 29 4.99 8.42 0.71
N LEU A 30 4.69 9.67 0.36
CA LEU A 30 4.82 10.16 -1.01
C LEU A 30 6.22 10.75 -1.30
N ARG A 31 7.26 10.17 -0.69
CA ARG A 31 8.65 10.65 -0.69
C ARG A 31 9.61 9.52 -0.99
N ASN A 32 10.55 9.72 -1.92
CA ASN A 32 11.61 8.75 -2.23
C ASN A 32 12.89 8.95 -1.39
N ASP A 33 12.99 10.06 -0.67
CA ASP A 33 14.14 10.46 0.16
C ASP A 33 13.97 10.10 1.64
N VAL A 34 12.89 9.40 2.01
CA VAL A 34 12.66 8.91 3.37
C VAL A 34 13.10 7.44 3.49
N LYS A 35 13.65 7.06 4.65
CA LYS A 35 14.08 5.68 4.91
C LYS A 35 12.90 4.71 4.81
N LEU A 36 13.15 3.54 4.20
CA LEU A 36 12.18 2.47 4.05
C LEU A 36 11.50 2.07 5.37
N SER A 37 12.26 1.98 6.47
CA SER A 37 11.69 1.66 7.80
C SER A 37 10.65 2.68 8.27
N THR A 38 10.87 3.97 7.98
CA THR A 38 9.95 5.05 8.34
C THR A 38 8.72 5.03 7.44
N GLN A 39 8.91 4.77 6.13
CA GLN A 39 7.81 4.60 5.18
C GLN A 39 6.91 3.41 5.56
N LEU A 40 7.49 2.24 5.86
CA LEU A 40 6.75 1.06 6.30
C LEU A 40 5.95 1.35 7.58
N ARG A 41 6.56 2.03 8.54
CA ARG A 41 5.86 2.43 9.76
C ARG A 41 4.67 3.35 9.46
N ALA A 42 4.83 4.32 8.54
CA ALA A 42 3.73 5.19 8.12
C ALA A 42 2.63 4.43 7.37
N LEU A 43 3.00 3.51 6.49
CA LEU A 43 2.09 2.59 5.79
C LEU A 43 1.18 1.85 6.77
N TYR A 44 1.73 1.30 7.85
CA TYR A 44 0.93 0.56 8.82
C TYR A 44 -0.04 1.45 9.61
N TYR A 45 0.28 2.72 9.86
CA TYR A 45 -0.68 3.66 10.44
C TYR A 45 -1.82 4.04 9.47
N CYS A 46 -1.63 3.93 8.14
CA CYS A 46 -2.71 4.21 7.19
C CYS A 46 -3.93 3.29 7.40
N ARG A 47 -3.74 2.10 7.98
CA ARG A 47 -4.82 1.16 8.32
C ARG A 47 -5.84 1.72 9.31
N ASP A 48 -5.42 2.68 10.14
CA ASP A 48 -6.25 3.29 11.17
C ASP A 48 -6.95 4.57 10.69
N LEU A 49 -6.69 5.01 9.45
CA LEU A 49 -7.39 6.13 8.82
C LEU A 49 -8.80 5.71 8.39
N ASP A 50 -9.63 6.70 8.03
CA ASP A 50 -10.82 6.38 7.26
C ASP A 50 -10.43 5.76 5.91
N ILE A 51 -11.35 4.97 5.37
CA ILE A 51 -11.07 4.17 4.17
C ILE A 51 -10.75 5.04 2.95
N GLY A 52 -11.29 6.27 2.89
CA GLY A 52 -11.08 7.19 1.79
C GLY A 52 -9.63 7.69 1.75
N ASP A 53 -9.14 8.19 2.88
CA ASP A 53 -7.75 8.65 3.00
C ASP A 53 -6.75 7.51 2.86
N CYS A 54 -6.99 6.36 3.50
CA CYS A 54 -6.15 5.18 3.34
C CYS A 54 -6.02 4.79 1.85
N THR A 55 -7.15 4.62 1.16
CA THR A 55 -7.17 4.24 -0.26
C THR A 55 -6.43 5.27 -1.13
N ARG A 56 -6.69 6.56 -0.91
CA ARG A 56 -6.10 7.66 -1.70
C ARG A 56 -4.58 7.70 -1.55
N ILE A 57 -4.08 7.68 -0.31
CA ILE A 57 -2.64 7.77 -0.02
C ILE A 57 -1.90 6.55 -0.58
N LEU A 58 -2.42 5.36 -0.36
CA LEU A 58 -1.74 4.12 -0.75
C LEU A 58 -1.72 3.92 -2.27
N LYS A 59 -2.81 4.28 -2.98
CA LYS A 59 -2.79 4.31 -4.46
C LYS A 59 -1.77 5.31 -4.99
N ALA A 60 -1.63 6.47 -4.36
CA ALA A 60 -0.61 7.45 -4.76
C ALA A 60 0.81 6.92 -4.49
N ALA A 61 1.05 6.26 -3.36
CA ALA A 61 2.34 5.68 -3.01
C ALA A 61 2.81 4.62 -4.02
N LEU A 62 1.89 3.78 -4.53
CA LEU A 62 2.17 2.83 -5.63
C LEU A 62 2.62 3.50 -6.93
N ASN A 63 2.39 4.79 -7.16
CA ASN A 63 2.88 5.48 -8.36
C ASN A 63 4.26 6.12 -8.16
N ILE A 64 4.74 6.20 -6.92
CA ILE A 64 5.97 6.90 -6.55
C ILE A 64 7.11 5.93 -6.31
N HIS A 65 6.81 4.79 -5.69
CA HIS A 65 7.82 3.82 -5.25
C HIS A 65 8.09 2.76 -6.29
N PHE A 66 9.36 2.36 -6.41
CA PHE A 66 9.80 1.22 -7.21
C PHE A 66 10.40 0.09 -6.36
N ASP A 67 10.51 0.28 -5.04
CA ASP A 67 10.98 -0.76 -4.12
C ASP A 67 9.97 -1.90 -4.05
N THR A 68 10.37 -3.10 -4.49
CA THR A 68 9.55 -4.30 -4.55
C THR A 68 8.89 -4.62 -3.21
N PHE A 69 9.62 -4.51 -2.11
CA PHE A 69 9.11 -4.85 -0.79
C PHE A 69 8.07 -3.84 -0.31
N LEU A 70 8.33 -2.54 -0.47
CA LEU A 70 7.36 -1.51 -0.12
C LEU A 70 6.09 -1.60 -0.96
N ARG A 71 6.21 -1.82 -2.27
CA ARG A 71 5.04 -1.97 -3.17
C ARG A 71 4.19 -3.18 -2.80
N HIS A 72 4.82 -4.31 -2.47
CA HIS A 72 4.17 -5.50 -1.93
C HIS A 72 3.37 -5.14 -0.67
N GLU A 73 4.01 -4.52 0.32
CA GLU A 73 3.36 -4.15 1.57
C GLU A 73 2.21 -3.16 1.35
N ILE A 74 2.32 -2.24 0.38
CA ILE A 74 1.21 -1.33 0.03
C ILE A 74 0.02 -2.12 -0.54
N ALA A 75 0.25 -3.07 -1.45
CA ALA A 75 -0.80 -3.92 -1.99
C ALA A 75 -1.49 -4.75 -0.88
N TYR A 76 -0.69 -5.34 0.02
CA TYR A 76 -1.18 -6.06 1.19
C TYR A 76 -2.12 -5.19 2.04
N VAL A 77 -1.68 -3.98 2.40
CA VAL A 77 -2.47 -3.08 3.25
C VAL A 77 -3.76 -2.61 2.57
N LEU A 78 -3.73 -2.35 1.25
CA LEU A 78 -4.94 -2.02 0.49
C LEU A 78 -6.00 -3.12 0.60
N GLY A 79 -5.59 -4.38 0.47
CA GLY A 79 -6.46 -5.54 0.65
C GLY A 79 -7.00 -5.68 2.08
N GLN A 80 -6.10 -5.69 3.07
CA GLN A 80 -6.45 -5.89 4.48
C GLN A 80 -7.31 -4.76 5.06
N ALA A 81 -7.12 -3.52 4.60
CA ALA A 81 -7.92 -2.38 5.02
C ALA A 81 -9.30 -2.35 4.35
N GLY A 82 -9.57 -3.20 3.35
CA GLY A 82 -10.84 -3.23 2.63
C GLY A 82 -11.01 -2.06 1.66
N CYS A 83 -9.91 -1.59 1.05
CA CYS A 83 -9.92 -0.48 0.10
C CYS A 83 -10.51 -0.90 -1.25
N VAL A 84 -11.83 -1.11 -1.32
CA VAL A 84 -12.52 -1.64 -2.53
C VAL A 84 -12.24 -0.80 -3.78
N ASP A 85 -12.14 0.52 -3.63
CA ASP A 85 -11.82 1.47 -4.72
C ASP A 85 -10.37 1.37 -5.24
N ALA A 86 -9.54 0.52 -4.64
CA ALA A 86 -8.21 0.17 -5.14
C ALA A 86 -8.20 -1.05 -6.08
N GLY A 87 -9.34 -1.74 -6.27
CA GLY A 87 -9.42 -2.96 -7.07
C GLY A 87 -8.84 -2.83 -8.49
N ASP A 88 -9.13 -1.75 -9.20
CA ASP A 88 -8.56 -1.55 -10.55
C ASP A 88 -7.03 -1.38 -10.53
N VAL A 89 -6.48 -0.73 -9.49
CA VAL A 89 -5.03 -0.57 -9.34
C VAL A 89 -4.37 -1.91 -9.03
N LEU A 90 -4.95 -2.70 -8.12
CA LEU A 90 -4.45 -4.04 -7.79
C LEU A 90 -4.53 -4.99 -9.00
N ALA A 91 -5.61 -4.93 -9.77
CA ALA A 91 -5.73 -5.70 -11.01
C ALA A 91 -4.66 -5.31 -12.04
N ASN A 92 -4.35 -4.01 -12.16
CA ASN A 92 -3.27 -3.56 -13.04
C ASN A 92 -1.90 -4.09 -12.60
N LEU A 93 -1.60 -4.06 -11.29
CA LEU A 93 -0.35 -4.64 -10.75
C LEU A 93 -0.26 -6.13 -11.09
N LEU A 94 -1.31 -6.88 -10.83
CA LEU A 94 -1.39 -8.33 -11.07
C LEU A 94 -1.07 -8.72 -12.53
N PHE A 95 -1.52 -7.92 -13.49
CA PHE A 95 -1.33 -8.17 -14.93
C PHE A 95 -0.10 -7.51 -15.55
N ASP A 96 0.59 -6.63 -14.82
CA ASP A 96 1.81 -6.02 -15.34
C ASP A 96 2.94 -7.05 -15.37
N ILE A 97 3.34 -7.45 -16.58
CA ILE A 97 4.43 -8.41 -16.80
C ILE A 97 5.80 -7.88 -16.39
N ASN A 98 5.93 -6.57 -16.19
CA ASN A 98 7.17 -5.93 -15.76
C ASN A 98 7.19 -5.70 -14.25
N GLU A 99 6.07 -5.92 -13.56
CA GLU A 99 6.00 -5.86 -12.11
C GLU A 99 6.60 -7.13 -11.49
N ASP A 100 7.20 -6.96 -10.32
CA ASP A 100 7.83 -8.06 -9.61
C ASP A 100 6.80 -9.15 -9.25
N PRO A 101 7.12 -10.45 -9.44
CA PRO A 101 6.23 -11.54 -9.09
C PRO A 101 5.69 -11.49 -7.66
N MET A 102 6.48 -10.98 -6.71
CA MET A 102 6.07 -10.83 -5.32
C MET A 102 4.95 -9.79 -5.16
N VAL A 103 5.07 -8.63 -5.83
CA VAL A 103 4.03 -7.59 -5.82
C VAL A 103 2.76 -8.09 -6.53
N ARG A 104 2.91 -8.84 -7.62
CA ARG A 104 1.79 -9.43 -8.36
C ARG A 104 1.03 -10.46 -7.52
N HIS A 105 1.75 -11.31 -6.79
CA HIS A 105 1.16 -12.29 -5.87
C HIS A 105 0.31 -11.57 -4.81
N GLU A 106 0.87 -10.56 -4.16
CA GLU A 106 0.18 -9.81 -3.12
C GLU A 106 -1.01 -9.02 -3.66
N ALA A 107 -0.92 -8.49 -4.89
CA ALA A 107 -2.06 -7.86 -5.55
C ALA A 107 -3.22 -8.85 -5.80
N ALA A 108 -2.93 -10.11 -6.12
CA ALA A 108 -3.95 -11.16 -6.25
C ALA A 108 -4.61 -11.47 -4.89
N GLU A 109 -3.82 -11.60 -3.82
CA GLU A 109 -4.34 -11.82 -2.47
C GLU A 109 -5.19 -10.64 -1.99
N ALA A 110 -4.73 -9.42 -2.22
CA ALA A 110 -5.46 -8.21 -1.91
C ALA A 110 -6.81 -8.15 -2.64
N LEU A 111 -6.86 -8.45 -3.94
CA LEU A 111 -8.12 -8.54 -4.70
C LEU A 111 -9.07 -9.59 -4.13
N ALA A 112 -8.55 -10.74 -3.70
CA ALA A 112 -9.34 -11.78 -3.05
C ALA A 112 -9.93 -11.28 -1.72
N ALA A 113 -9.12 -10.58 -0.93
CA ALA A 113 -9.51 -10.02 0.37
C ALA A 113 -10.58 -8.93 0.26
N LEU A 114 -10.56 -8.13 -0.82
CA LEU A 114 -11.59 -7.12 -1.08
C LEU A 114 -12.98 -7.74 -1.32
N GLY A 115 -13.06 -9.00 -1.78
CA GLY A 115 -14.32 -9.74 -1.94
C GLY A 115 -15.26 -9.19 -3.01
N ASP A 116 -14.80 -8.27 -3.87
CA ASP A 116 -15.61 -7.73 -4.95
C ASP A 116 -15.80 -8.77 -6.06
N THR A 117 -17.07 -9.11 -6.32
CA THR A 117 -17.51 -10.06 -7.35
C THR A 117 -16.92 -9.80 -8.73
N LYS A 118 -16.56 -8.55 -9.06
CA LYS A 118 -15.89 -8.18 -10.31
C LYS A 118 -14.56 -8.93 -10.51
N TYR A 119 -13.84 -9.21 -9.43
CA TYR A 119 -12.51 -9.83 -9.49
C TYR A 119 -12.49 -11.29 -9.00
N ILE A 120 -13.61 -11.84 -8.51
CA ILE A 120 -13.65 -13.22 -7.99
C ILE A 120 -13.25 -14.24 -9.07
N GLU A 121 -13.83 -14.14 -10.27
CA GLU A 121 -13.51 -15.07 -11.36
C GLU A 121 -12.07 -14.88 -11.85
N LEU A 122 -11.56 -13.65 -11.78
CA LEU A 122 -10.19 -13.31 -12.09
C LEU A 122 -9.19 -14.02 -11.15
N VAL A 123 -9.40 -13.88 -9.84
CA VAL A 123 -8.55 -14.48 -8.81
C VAL A 123 -8.60 -16.01 -8.90
N LYS A 124 -9.78 -16.60 -9.12
CA LYS A 124 -9.92 -18.07 -9.30
C LYS A 124 -9.17 -18.60 -10.50
N LEU A 125 -9.10 -17.87 -11.61
CA LEU A 125 -8.35 -18.29 -12.79
C LEU A 125 -6.84 -18.34 -12.51
N LEU A 126 -6.37 -17.44 -11.65
CA LEU A 126 -4.94 -17.27 -11.36
C LEU A 126 -4.47 -18.18 -10.22
N SER A 127 -5.34 -18.57 -9.29
CA SER A 127 -5.02 -19.57 -8.26
C SER A 127 -4.72 -20.97 -8.84
N VAL A 128 -5.08 -21.22 -10.10
CA VAL A 128 -4.74 -22.45 -10.84
C VAL A 128 -3.40 -22.34 -11.57
N ASN A 129 -2.88 -21.13 -11.82
CA ASN A 129 -1.75 -20.89 -12.74
C ASN A 129 -0.60 -20.03 -12.20
N VAL A 130 -0.66 -19.47 -10.98
CA VAL A 130 0.31 -18.43 -10.52
C VAL A 130 0.88 -18.70 -9.12
N MET A 131 1.03 -19.95 -8.72
CA MET A 131 1.77 -20.34 -7.49
C MET A 131 3.01 -21.20 -7.77
N VAL A 132 3.64 -21.02 -8.94
CA VAL A 132 4.95 -21.61 -9.30
C VAL A 132 5.79 -20.63 -10.09
#